data_AF-A0A917H1P6-F1
#
_entry.id   AF-A0A917H1P6-F1
#
_cell.length_a   1.000
_cell.length_b   1.000
_cell.length_c   1.000
_cell.angle_alpha   90.00
_cell.angle_beta   90.00
_cell.angle_gamma   90.00
#
_symmetry.space_group_name_H-M   'P 1'
#
loop_
_entity.id
_entity.type
_entity.pdbx_description
1 polymer ?
#
loop_
_entity_poly.entity_id
_entity_poly.type
_entity_poly.pdbx_seq_one_letter_code
_entity_poly.pdbx_strand_id
1 'polypeptide(L)'
;MPYEVVNLMRDTEDPKDSDDNKVIYEPGDPYPREGDYEPGEKRIKELSTKHKKYKRVFIKKVEPEAGRKADVLTASEIKKMNKGPQKELIKKLGGDPEKAKNEDERIALLLELQSKEPSPE
;
A
#
# COMPACT_ATOMS: atom_id res chain seq x y z
N MET A 1 1.69 4.81 -11.74
CA MET A 1 2.24 3.77 -10.84
C MET A 1 3.32 4.44 -10.00
N PRO A 2 3.03 4.92 -8.79
CA PRO A 2 4.04 5.62 -8.01
C PRO A 2 5.11 4.63 -7.53
N TYR A 3 6.37 4.97 -7.71
CA TYR A 3 7.47 4.36 -6.99
C TYR A 3 7.75 5.24 -5.77
N GLU A 4 8.34 4.67 -4.72
CA GLU A 4 8.79 5.42 -3.56
C GLU A 4 10.30 5.34 -3.50
N VAL A 5 10.91 6.48 -3.24
CA VAL A 5 12.35 6.59 -3.10
C VAL A 5 12.71 6.00 -1.74
N VAL A 6 13.61 5.01 -1.72
CA VAL A 6 14.05 4.35 -0.48
C VAL A 6 15.41 4.87 -0.03
N ASN A 7 16.21 5.37 -0.97
CA ASN A 7 17.51 5.96 -0.68
C ASN A 7 17.66 7.25 -1.48
N LEU A 8 18.32 8.22 -0.87
CA LEU A 8 18.61 9.51 -1.50
C LEU A 8 19.24 9.29 -2.88
N MET A 9 18.59 9.83 -3.89
CA MET A 9 19.01 9.72 -5.28
C MET A 9 18.84 11.04 -6.00
N ARG A 10 19.62 11.21 -7.07
CA ARG A 10 19.44 12.28 -8.03
C ARG A 10 19.08 11.65 -9.36
N ASP A 11 17.98 12.08 -9.95
CA ASP A 11 17.58 11.61 -11.27
C ASP A 11 18.15 12.51 -12.37
N THR A 12 19.27 12.08 -12.96
CA THR A 12 19.95 12.83 -14.02
C THR A 12 19.26 12.72 -15.39
N GLU A 13 18.20 11.91 -15.51
CA GLU A 13 17.41 11.76 -16.73
C GLU A 13 16.11 12.57 -16.70
N ASP A 14 15.81 13.26 -15.60
CA ASP A 14 14.66 14.15 -15.51
C ASP A 14 14.97 15.48 -16.25
N PRO A 15 14.16 15.89 -17.24
CA PRO A 15 14.43 17.08 -18.04
C PRO A 15 14.29 18.39 -17.23
N LYS A 16 13.60 18.40 -16.08
CA LYS A 16 13.57 19.55 -15.16
C LYS A 16 14.84 19.67 -14.31
N ASP A 17 15.73 18.67 -14.32
CA ASP A 17 17.07 18.72 -13.67
C ASP A 17 18.13 19.47 -14.51
N SER A 18 17.75 20.05 -15.67
CA SER A 18 18.66 20.78 -16.57
C SER A 18 18.98 22.22 -16.13
N ASP A 19 18.13 22.85 -15.32
CA ASP A 19 18.24 24.27 -14.93
C ASP A 19 18.66 24.38 -13.46
N ASP A 20 19.95 24.24 -13.16
CA ASP A 20 20.67 24.57 -11.89
C ASP A 20 20.13 24.03 -10.54
N ASN A 21 18.93 23.47 -10.50
CA ASN A 21 18.24 22.92 -9.35
C ASN A 21 18.40 21.41 -9.41
N LYS A 22 19.51 20.93 -8.85
CA LYS A 22 19.77 19.49 -8.68
C LYS A 22 18.66 18.91 -7.80
N VAL A 23 17.64 18.31 -8.41
CA VAL A 23 16.53 17.72 -7.70
C VAL A 23 17.05 16.45 -7.02
N ILE A 24 17.14 16.52 -5.71
CA ILE A 24 17.48 15.39 -4.86
C ILE A 24 16.16 14.82 -4.36
N TYR A 25 15.92 13.54 -4.64
CA TYR A 25 14.83 12.79 -4.05
C TYR A 25 15.25 12.29 -2.67
N GLU A 26 14.42 12.55 -1.67
CA GLU A 26 14.64 12.05 -0.33
C GLU A 26 13.92 10.70 -0.14
N PRO A 27 14.41 9.84 0.77
CA PRO A 27 13.68 8.62 1.13
C PRO A 27 12.25 8.94 1.60
N GLY A 28 11.25 8.32 0.98
CA GLY A 28 9.82 8.57 1.19
C GLY A 28 9.17 9.44 0.11
N ASP A 29 9.95 10.11 -0.76
CA ASP A 29 9.38 10.88 -1.86
C ASP A 29 8.74 9.97 -2.92
N PRO A 30 7.62 10.39 -3.52
CA PRO A 30 7.07 9.75 -4.70
C PRO A 30 7.99 9.97 -5.92
N TYR A 31 8.20 8.90 -6.67
CA TYR A 31 8.94 8.88 -7.94
C TYR A 31 8.05 8.35 -9.07
N PRO A 32 7.93 9.08 -10.19
CA PRO A 32 8.50 10.40 -10.45
C PRO A 32 7.85 11.52 -9.61
N ARG A 33 8.60 12.60 -9.34
CA ARG A 33 8.08 13.84 -8.72
C ARG A 33 7.04 14.40 -9.69
N GLU A 34 5.80 14.56 -9.26
CA GLU A 34 4.66 14.88 -10.12
C GLU A 34 4.98 15.81 -11.33
N GLY A 35 4.53 15.40 -12.53
CA GLY A 35 4.71 16.14 -13.78
C GLY A 35 4.63 15.24 -15.02
N ASP A 36 4.94 15.79 -16.19
CA ASP A 36 4.97 15.08 -17.48
C ASP A 36 6.18 14.15 -17.68
N TYR A 37 6.99 13.93 -16.63
CA TYR A 37 8.14 13.03 -16.68
C TYR A 37 7.70 11.60 -16.37
N GLU A 38 7.67 10.76 -17.41
CA GLU A 38 7.50 9.32 -17.28
C GLU A 38 8.84 8.61 -17.44
N PRO A 39 9.45 8.11 -16.34
CA PRO A 39 10.71 7.39 -16.44
C PRO A 39 10.51 6.11 -17.25
N GLY A 40 11.38 5.88 -18.23
CA GLY A 40 11.33 4.65 -19.03
C GLY A 40 11.58 3.40 -18.18
N GLU A 41 11.05 2.25 -18.62
CA GLU A 41 11.19 0.97 -17.89
C GLU A 41 12.65 0.61 -17.56
N LYS A 42 13.58 0.96 -18.46
CA LYS A 42 15.02 0.76 -18.26
C LYS A 42 15.53 1.54 -17.05
N ARG A 43 15.12 2.81 -16.92
CA ARG A 43 15.52 3.69 -15.81
C ARG A 43 14.94 3.20 -14.49
N ILE A 44 13.65 2.86 -14.49
CA ILE A 44 12.99 2.26 -13.32
C ILE A 44 13.72 0.99 -12.87
N LYS A 45 14.07 0.09 -13.81
CA LYS A 45 14.78 -1.15 -13.49
C LYS A 45 16.16 -0.89 -12.92
N GLU A 46 16.87 0.10 -13.43
CA GLU A 46 18.19 0.51 -12.91
C GLU A 46 18.08 1.01 -11.46
N LEU A 47 17.09 1.86 -11.18
CA LEU A 47 16.88 2.44 -9.85
C LEU A 47 16.29 1.44 -8.85
N SER A 48 15.47 0.50 -9.32
CA SER A 48 14.87 -0.58 -8.51
C SER A 48 15.84 -1.74 -8.25
N THR A 49 16.88 -1.88 -9.09
CA THR A 49 17.93 -2.88 -8.89
C THR A 49 19.06 -2.33 -8.02
N LYS A 50 19.77 -3.21 -7.32
CA LYS A 50 20.92 -2.83 -6.50
C LYS A 50 22.01 -2.17 -7.37
N HIS A 51 22.25 -0.88 -7.17
CA HIS A 51 23.23 -0.12 -7.94
C HIS A 51 24.65 -0.63 -7.68
N LYS A 52 25.45 -0.84 -8.74
CA LYS A 52 26.81 -1.42 -8.65
C LYS A 52 27.74 -0.64 -7.71
N LYS A 53 27.70 0.70 -7.78
CA LYS A 53 28.56 1.61 -7.00
C LYS A 53 28.14 1.75 -5.53
N TYR A 54 26.85 1.93 -5.28
CA TYR A 54 26.32 2.27 -3.95
C TYR A 54 25.77 1.05 -3.21
N LYS A 55 25.70 -0.12 -3.88
CA LYS A 55 25.20 -1.39 -3.34
C LYS A 55 23.82 -1.26 -2.67
N ARG A 56 22.99 -0.35 -3.18
CA ARG A 56 21.67 0.02 -2.65
C ARG A 56 20.67 0.18 -3.78
N VAL A 57 19.39 0.00 -3.47
CA VAL A 57 18.25 0.32 -4.35
C VAL A 57 17.81 1.74 -4.08
N PHE A 58 17.42 2.48 -5.11
CA PHE A 58 17.05 3.89 -4.98
C PHE A 58 15.55 4.08 -4.92
N ILE A 59 14.82 3.35 -5.76
CA ILE A 59 13.36 3.35 -5.75
C ILE A 59 12.85 1.95 -5.45
N LYS A 60 11.64 1.87 -4.90
CA LYS A 60 10.88 0.65 -4.77
C LYS A 60 9.54 0.86 -5.44
N LYS A 61 9.07 -0.16 -6.15
CA LYS A 61 7.70 -0.16 -6.64
C LYS A 61 6.79 -0.13 -5.41
N VAL A 62 6.15 1.02 -5.17
CA VAL A 62 4.94 1.04 -4.37
C VAL A 62 3.95 0.36 -5.27
N GLU A 63 3.82 -0.94 -5.12
CA GLU A 63 2.52 -1.52 -5.40
C GLU A 63 1.58 -0.62 -4.60
N PRO A 64 0.61 0.08 -5.24
CA PRO A 64 -0.43 0.71 -4.46
C PRO A 64 -0.86 -0.42 -3.57
N GLU A 65 -0.63 -0.27 -2.28
CA GLU A 65 -1.16 -1.23 -1.35
C GLU A 65 -2.64 -1.19 -1.70
N ALA A 66 -3.12 -2.22 -2.39
CA ALA A 66 -4.53 -2.50 -2.49
C ALA A 66 -4.89 -2.53 -1.03
N GLY A 67 -5.46 -1.40 -0.57
CA GLY A 67 -5.20 -0.90 0.77
C GLY A 67 -5.23 -2.06 1.72
N ARG A 68 -4.08 -2.38 2.33
CA ARG A 68 -4.13 -3.05 3.61
C ARG A 68 -4.70 -2.04 4.60
N LYS A 69 -6.00 -1.76 4.46
CA LYS A 69 -6.87 -1.95 5.59
C LYS A 69 -6.71 -3.41 5.98
N ALA A 70 -5.62 -3.74 6.68
CA ALA A 70 -5.43 -5.06 7.25
C ALA A 70 -6.62 -5.45 8.15
N ASP A 71 -7.46 -4.47 8.49
CA ASP A 71 -8.66 -4.60 9.30
C ASP A 71 -9.99 -4.69 8.52
N VAL A 72 -10.06 -4.30 7.22
CA VAL A 72 -11.31 -4.35 6.45
C VAL A 72 -11.29 -5.46 5.42
N LEU A 73 -11.78 -6.62 5.85
CA LEU A 73 -11.93 -7.82 5.05
C LEU A 73 -13.14 -7.70 4.11
N THR A 74 -13.00 -8.13 2.87
CA THR A 74 -14.14 -8.21 1.94
C THR A 74 -15.04 -9.41 2.24
N ALA A 75 -16.33 -9.37 1.86
CA ALA A 75 -17.26 -10.49 2.03
C ALA A 75 -16.68 -11.82 1.51
N SER A 76 -16.01 -11.78 0.35
CA SER A 76 -15.37 -12.92 -0.28
C SER A 76 -14.20 -13.49 0.52
N GLU A 77 -13.44 -12.64 1.23
CA GLU A 77 -12.36 -13.07 2.11
C GLU A 77 -12.92 -13.67 3.40
N ILE A 78 -13.90 -13.02 4.01
CA ILE A 78 -14.55 -13.50 5.24
C ILE A 78 -15.23 -14.86 4.99
N LYS A 79 -15.83 -15.04 3.82
CA LYS A 79 -16.44 -16.31 3.40
C LYS A 79 -15.43 -17.44 3.20
N LYS A 80 -14.20 -17.12 2.75
CA LYS A 80 -13.11 -18.12 2.66
C LYS A 80 -12.64 -18.58 4.04
N MET A 81 -12.88 -17.79 5.09
CA MET A 81 -12.54 -18.14 6.46
C MET A 81 -13.62 -19.02 7.09
N ASN A 82 -13.21 -20.01 7.90
CA ASN A 82 -14.14 -20.87 8.63
C ASN A 82 -14.89 -20.12 9.75
N LYS A 83 -15.94 -20.74 10.31
CA LYS A 83 -16.73 -20.21 11.44
C LYS A 83 -15.88 -19.72 12.62
N GLY A 84 -14.80 -20.43 12.97
CA GLY A 84 -13.92 -20.04 14.09
C GLY A 84 -13.30 -18.65 13.90
N PRO A 85 -12.50 -18.43 12.85
CA PRO A 85 -11.92 -17.13 12.54
C PRO A 85 -12.96 -16.01 12.37
N GLN A 86 -14.10 -16.28 11.72
CA GLN A 86 -15.19 -15.29 11.58
C GLN A 86 -15.68 -14.80 12.95
N LYS A 87 -15.90 -15.71 13.90
CA LYS A 87 -16.34 -15.36 15.25
C LYS A 87 -15.28 -14.58 16.02
N GLU A 88 -14.01 -14.92 15.84
CA GLU A 88 -12.91 -14.21 16.50
C GLU A 88 -12.80 -12.76 16.02
N LEU A 89 -12.95 -12.53 14.72
CA LEU A 89 -12.96 -11.19 14.13
C LEU A 89 -14.15 -10.36 14.61
N ILE A 90 -15.35 -10.95 14.68
CA ILE A 90 -16.52 -10.27 15.25
C ILE A 90 -16.24 -9.82 16.69
N LYS A 91 -15.62 -10.68 17.52
CA LYS A 91 -15.24 -10.34 18.90
C LYS A 91 -14.17 -9.24 18.97
N LYS A 92 -13.17 -9.26 18.08
CA LYS A 92 -12.12 -8.23 18.00
C LYS A 92 -12.71 -6.85 17.70
N LEU A 93 -13.72 -6.81 16.83
CA LEU A 93 -14.47 -5.60 16.48
C LEU A 93 -15.56 -5.23 17.52
N GLY A 94 -15.55 -5.84 18.72
CA GLY A 94 -16.52 -5.56 19.79
C GLY A 94 -17.94 -6.07 19.55
N GLY A 95 -18.14 -6.94 18.55
CA GLY A 95 -19.43 -7.54 18.22
C GLY A 95 -19.71 -8.87 18.93
N ASP A 96 -20.96 -9.30 18.87
CA ASP A 96 -21.40 -10.59 19.40
C ASP A 96 -21.61 -11.62 18.26
N PRO A 97 -20.79 -12.69 18.19
CA PRO A 97 -20.88 -13.70 17.14
C PRO A 97 -22.09 -14.63 17.24
N GLU A 98 -22.81 -14.66 18.38
CA GLU A 98 -24.01 -15.48 18.58
C GLU A 98 -25.27 -14.79 18.04
N LYS A 99 -25.22 -13.48 17.73
CA LYS A 99 -26.33 -12.77 17.08
C LYS A 99 -26.61 -13.28 15.66
N ALA A 100 -25.60 -13.83 14.99
CA ALA A 100 -25.73 -14.38 13.65
C ALA A 100 -26.02 -15.89 13.67
N LYS A 101 -27.14 -16.30 13.08
CA LYS A 101 -27.61 -17.69 13.06
C LYS A 101 -26.93 -18.52 11.98
N ASN A 102 -26.51 -17.87 10.89
CA ASN A 102 -25.87 -18.51 9.75
C ASN A 102 -24.54 -17.81 9.37
N GLU A 103 -23.87 -18.29 8.32
CA GLU A 103 -22.61 -17.73 7.86
C GLU A 103 -22.78 -16.35 7.20
N ASP A 104 -23.79 -16.18 6.33
CA ASP A 104 -24.04 -14.91 5.66
C ASP A 104 -24.34 -13.78 6.65
N GLU A 105 -25.10 -14.05 7.72
CA GLU A 105 -25.33 -13.09 8.82
C GLU A 105 -24.05 -12.75 9.58
N ARG A 106 -23.11 -13.71 9.75
CA ARG A 106 -21.80 -13.42 10.38
C ARG A 106 -20.96 -12.51 9.49
N ILE A 107 -20.96 -12.77 8.17
CA ILE A 107 -20.24 -11.96 7.19
C ILE A 107 -20.81 -10.54 7.17
N ALA A 108 -22.14 -10.40 7.09
CA ALA A 108 -22.82 -9.11 7.09
C ALA A 108 -22.53 -8.31 8.38
N LEU A 109 -22.59 -8.97 9.55
CA LEU A 109 -22.29 -8.34 10.83
C LEU A 109 -20.84 -7.83 10.88
N LEU A 110 -19.89 -8.61 10.37
CA LEU A 110 -18.48 -8.25 10.37
C LEU A 110 -18.18 -7.07 9.44
N LEU A 111 -18.83 -7.00 8.27
CA LEU A 111 -18.76 -5.85 7.37
C LEU A 111 -19.36 -4.57 7.99
N GLU A 112 -20.47 -4.71 8.73
CA GLU A 112 -21.09 -3.60 9.44
C GLU A 112 -20.18 -3.06 10.55
N LEU A 113 -19.57 -3.96 11.33
CA LEU A 113 -18.65 -3.61 12.40
C LEU A 113 -17.38 -2.92 11.87
N GLN A 114 -16.82 -3.42 10.77
CA GLN A 114 -15.68 -2.78 10.08
C GLN A 114 -16.00 -1.39 9.54
N SER A 115 -17.26 -1.11 9.19
CA SER A 115 -17.70 0.21 8.72
C SER A 115 -17.99 1.16 9.89
N LYS A 116 -18.16 0.63 11.10
CA LYS A 116 -18.46 1.40 12.33
C LYS A 116 -17.22 1.79 13.12
N GLU A 117 -16.07 1.15 12.93
CA GLU A 117 -14.83 1.63 13.53
C GLU A 117 -14.42 2.96 12.87
N PRO A 118 -14.51 4.10 13.58
CA PRO A 118 -13.98 5.34 13.04
C PRO A 118 -12.46 5.20 13.02
N SER A 119 -11.86 5.57 11.89
CA SER A 119 -10.42 5.78 11.80
C SER A 119 -9.94 6.66 12.96
N PRO A 120 -8.80 6.36 13.59
CA PRO A 120 -8.26 7.24 14.62
C PRO A 120 -8.01 8.63 14.01
N GLU A 121 -8.67 9.65 14.58
CA GLU A 121 -8.38 11.07 14.35
C GLU A 121 -6.95 11.44 14.79
#